data_AF-A0A355SVZ1-F1
#
_entry.id   AF-A0A355SVZ1-F1
#
_cell.length_a   1.000
_cell.length_b   1.000
_cell.length_c   1.000
_cell.angle_alpha   90.00
_cell.angle_beta   90.00
_cell.angle_gamma   90.00
#
_symmetry.space_group_name_H-M   'P 1'
#
loop_
_entity.id
_entity.type
_entity.pdbx_description
1 polymer ?
#
loop_
_entity_poly.entity_id
_entity_poly.type
_entity_poly.pdbx_seq_one_letter_code
_entity_poly.pdbx_strand_id
1 'polypeptide(L)'
;MRFIGKRCLLACGLLAVTAVGSAQPAPGIRVIEEFAIPYSGFLSKAAFDQRFPGEFKSEPAKLDRGWYVIYEHQRLNYYFGPILLESTGEDYLAQLTATVETAVAQRPSITDYRLALSYEPSLQSSSPEGKEPSSVDRTPPPEPPSGLWGLIKRIFSF
;
A
#
# COMPACT_ATOMS: atom_id res chain seq x y z
N MET A 1 -1.68 -1.46 -79.60
CA MET A 1 -3.14 -1.75 -79.59
C MET A 1 -3.46 -2.67 -78.41
N ARG A 2 -4.58 -2.38 -77.74
CA ARG A 2 -5.31 -3.14 -76.69
C ARG A 2 -5.08 -2.78 -75.22
N PHE A 3 -6.13 -2.09 -74.75
CA PHE A 3 -6.58 -1.77 -73.39
C PHE A 3 -7.00 -3.01 -72.57
N ILE A 4 -7.31 -2.75 -71.29
CA ILE A 4 -8.11 -3.53 -70.32
C ILE A 4 -7.28 -4.48 -69.43
N GLY A 5 -7.35 -4.43 -68.09
CA GLY A 5 -8.32 -3.73 -67.26
C GLY A 5 -8.00 -3.75 -65.76
N LYS A 6 -8.61 -2.77 -65.09
CA LYS A 6 -8.68 -2.58 -63.65
C LYS A 6 -9.24 -3.82 -62.95
N ARG A 7 -8.59 -4.26 -61.87
CA ARG A 7 -9.28 -4.75 -60.67
C ARG A 7 -8.55 -4.24 -59.43
N CYS A 8 -9.12 -3.17 -58.87
CA CYS A 8 -9.01 -2.90 -57.44
C CYS A 8 -9.49 -4.14 -56.68
N LEU A 9 -8.72 -4.59 -55.71
CA LEU A 9 -9.26 -5.15 -54.48
C LEU A 9 -8.37 -4.68 -53.34
N LEU A 10 -8.89 -3.69 -52.61
CA LEU A 10 -8.41 -3.32 -51.29
C LEU A 10 -8.46 -4.56 -50.39
N ALA A 11 -7.36 -4.85 -49.72
CA ALA A 11 -7.35 -5.71 -48.54
C ALA A 11 -6.85 -4.89 -47.35
N CYS A 12 -7.77 -4.17 -46.72
CA CYS A 12 -7.62 -3.68 -45.35
C CYS A 12 -7.57 -4.91 -44.42
N GLY A 13 -6.36 -5.33 -44.03
CA GLY A 13 -6.15 -6.44 -43.11
C GLY A 13 -5.75 -5.94 -41.72
N LEU A 14 -6.75 -5.79 -40.85
CA LEU A 14 -6.71 -5.76 -39.38
C LEU A 14 -5.37 -5.37 -38.69
N LEU A 15 -5.30 -4.13 -38.22
CA LEU A 15 -4.50 -3.80 -37.04
C LEU A 15 -5.19 -4.40 -35.82
N ALA A 16 -4.75 -5.58 -35.38
CA ALA A 16 -5.12 -6.13 -34.09
C ALA A 16 -4.44 -5.27 -33.00
N VAL A 17 -5.11 -4.19 -32.58
CA VAL A 17 -4.79 -3.51 -31.33
C VAL A 17 -5.20 -4.49 -30.22
N THR A 18 -4.25 -5.29 -29.76
CA THR A 18 -4.40 -6.03 -28.51
C THR A 18 -4.49 -4.99 -27.41
N ALA A 19 -5.72 -4.70 -26.97
CA ALA A 19 -5.95 -4.00 -25.72
C ALA A 19 -5.34 -4.88 -24.62
N VAL A 20 -4.12 -4.54 -24.19
CA VAL A 20 -3.55 -5.06 -22.96
C VAL A 20 -4.40 -4.46 -21.86
N GLY A 21 -5.48 -5.15 -21.49
CA GLY A 21 -6.20 -4.88 -20.27
C GLY A 21 -5.20 -5.03 -19.15
N SER A 22 -4.78 -3.90 -18.56
CA SER A 22 -4.02 -3.91 -17.33
C SER A 22 -4.95 -4.42 -16.24
N ALA A 23 -4.99 -5.75 -16.08
CA ALA A 23 -5.49 -6.38 -14.88
C ALA A 23 -4.69 -5.75 -13.74
N GLN A 24 -5.32 -4.81 -13.04
CA GLN A 24 -4.68 -4.16 -11.92
C GLN A 24 -4.46 -5.27 -10.90
N PRO A 25 -3.20 -5.57 -10.51
CA PRO A 25 -2.99 -6.54 -9.47
C PRO A 25 -3.82 -6.09 -8.27
N ALA A 26 -4.57 -7.03 -7.69
CA ALA A 26 -5.23 -6.79 -6.41
C ALA A 26 -4.19 -6.16 -5.46
N PRO A 27 -4.59 -5.24 -4.58
CA PRO A 27 -3.68 -4.56 -3.65
C PRO A 27 -3.16 -5.58 -2.63
N GLY A 28 -2.26 -6.45 -3.06
CA GLY A 28 -1.58 -7.41 -2.21
C GLY A 28 -0.37 -6.77 -1.57
N ILE A 29 0.02 -7.36 -0.46
CA ILE A 29 1.08 -6.89 0.41
C ILE A 29 2.38 -7.50 -0.10
N ARG A 30 3.37 -6.65 -0.38
CA ARG A 30 4.73 -7.12 -0.63
C ARG A 30 5.51 -7.01 0.66
N VAL A 31 5.82 -8.16 1.23
CA VAL A 31 6.64 -8.29 2.44
C VAL A 31 8.09 -8.25 2.03
N ILE A 32 8.87 -7.35 2.61
CA ILE A 32 10.26 -7.11 2.30
C ILE A 32 11.03 -7.13 3.61
N GLU A 33 12.27 -7.60 3.60
CA GLU A 33 13.12 -7.55 4.80
C GLU A 33 13.42 -6.09 5.19
N GLU A 34 13.43 -5.80 6.48
CA GLU A 34 13.54 -4.45 7.03
C GLU A 34 14.85 -3.74 6.68
N PHE A 35 15.93 -4.49 6.47
CA PHE A 35 17.21 -3.93 6.03
C PHE A 35 17.16 -3.33 4.62
N ALA A 36 16.07 -3.54 3.87
CA ALA A 36 15.86 -2.92 2.57
C ALA A 36 15.50 -1.42 2.67
N ILE A 37 14.97 -0.96 3.82
CA ILE A 37 14.53 0.43 4.03
C ILE A 37 15.57 1.48 3.60
N PRO A 38 16.86 1.40 4.01
CA PRO A 38 17.89 2.34 3.56
C PRO A 38 18.01 2.47 2.03
N TYR A 39 17.70 1.42 1.27
CA TYR A 39 17.84 1.42 -0.19
C TYR A 39 16.66 2.09 -0.91
N SER A 40 15.54 2.31 -0.22
CA SER A 40 14.34 2.93 -0.79
C SER A 40 14.57 4.38 -1.23
N GLY A 41 15.55 5.08 -0.64
CA GLY A 41 15.90 6.46 -0.98
C GLY A 41 16.83 6.61 -2.18
N PHE A 42 17.52 5.54 -2.59
CA PHE A 42 18.55 5.60 -3.63
C PHE A 42 18.12 4.90 -4.92
N LEU A 43 17.32 3.83 -4.79
CA LEU A 43 16.91 3.03 -5.94
C LEU A 43 15.59 3.57 -6.50
N SER A 44 15.50 3.61 -7.82
CA SER A 44 14.18 3.72 -8.46
C SER A 44 13.31 2.54 -8.03
N LYS A 45 11.98 2.72 -8.03
CA LYS A 45 11.03 1.65 -7.72
C LYS A 45 11.34 0.34 -8.45
N ALA A 46 11.60 0.39 -9.75
CA ALA A 46 11.89 -0.82 -10.54
C ALA A 46 13.18 -1.51 -10.09
N ALA A 47 14.23 -0.74 -9.80
CA ALA A 47 15.49 -1.28 -9.29
C ALA A 47 15.35 -1.83 -7.86
N PHE A 48 14.54 -1.16 -7.03
CA PHE A 48 14.22 -1.61 -5.68
C PHE A 48 13.47 -2.95 -5.72
N ASP A 49 12.41 -3.05 -6.52
CA ASP A 49 11.60 -4.26 -6.67
C ASP A 49 12.40 -5.43 -7.27
N GLN A 50 13.35 -5.14 -8.17
CA GLN A 50 14.21 -6.17 -8.75
C GLN A 50 15.21 -6.70 -7.71
N ARG A 51 15.77 -5.81 -6.88
CA ARG A 51 16.78 -6.16 -5.88
C ARG A 51 16.17 -6.79 -4.64
N PHE A 52 14.99 -6.32 -4.24
CA PHE A 52 14.24 -6.74 -3.06
C PHE A 52 12.83 -7.15 -3.51
N PRO A 53 12.69 -8.30 -4.19
CA PRO A 53 11.39 -8.75 -4.69
C PRO A 53 10.40 -9.00 -3.56
N GLY A 54 10.89 -9.44 -2.40
CA GLY A 54 10.05 -9.77 -1.26
C GLY A 54 9.11 -10.95 -1.53
N GLU A 55 8.20 -11.20 -0.58
CA GLU A 55 7.12 -12.17 -0.72
C GLU A 55 5.78 -11.45 -0.94
N PHE A 56 4.97 -11.95 -1.86
CA PHE A 56 3.63 -11.42 -2.08
C PHE A 56 2.59 -12.17 -1.25
N LYS A 57 1.90 -11.44 -0.36
CA LYS A 57 0.79 -11.96 0.46
C LYS A 57 -0.51 -11.30 0.02
N SER A 58 -1.57 -12.08 -0.14
CA SER A 58 -2.86 -11.56 -0.56
C SER A 58 -3.58 -10.79 0.54
N GLU A 59 -3.31 -11.10 1.81
CA GLU A 59 -4.06 -10.61 2.97
C GLU A 59 -3.13 -10.43 4.19
N PRO A 60 -3.38 -9.45 5.07
CA PRO A 60 -2.61 -9.25 6.30
C PRO A 60 -2.59 -10.46 7.23
N ALA A 61 -3.67 -11.26 7.23
CA ALA A 61 -3.79 -12.47 8.06
C ALA A 61 -2.75 -13.57 7.72
N LYS A 62 -2.09 -13.47 6.56
CA LYS A 62 -1.05 -14.40 6.09
C LYS A 62 0.38 -13.90 6.38
N LEU A 63 0.51 -12.78 7.08
CA LEU A 63 1.79 -12.25 7.54
C LEU A 63 2.33 -13.07 8.71
N ASP A 64 3.65 -13.16 8.80
CA ASP A 64 4.31 -13.73 9.96
C ASP A 64 4.16 -12.80 11.17
N ARG A 65 4.15 -13.35 12.38
CA ARG A 65 3.97 -12.57 13.60
C ARG A 65 5.15 -11.64 13.85
N GLY A 66 4.88 -10.34 13.96
CA GLY A 66 5.90 -9.35 14.32
C GLY A 66 5.49 -7.93 13.98
N TRP A 67 6.43 -7.02 14.18
CA TRP A 67 6.27 -5.61 13.81
C TRP A 67 6.61 -5.40 12.34
N TYR A 68 5.81 -4.59 11.66
CA TYR A 68 6.05 -4.20 10.27
C TYR A 68 6.03 -2.69 10.15
N VAL A 69 7.04 -2.15 9.48
CA VAL A 69 7.01 -0.78 8.98
C VAL A 69 6.30 -0.80 7.63
N ILE A 70 5.22 -0.04 7.51
CA ILE A 70 4.31 -0.07 6.38
C ILE A 70 4.51 1.21 5.57
N TYR A 71 4.71 1.04 4.26
CA TYR A 71 4.63 2.11 3.27
C TYR A 71 3.53 1.81 2.26
N GLU A 72 2.56 2.71 2.20
CA GLU A 72 1.45 2.65 1.26
C GLU A 72 1.44 3.90 0.39
N HIS A 73 1.39 3.72 -0.92
CA HIS A 73 1.24 4.83 -1.87
C HIS A 73 0.57 4.33 -3.15
N GLN A 74 -0.63 4.83 -3.43
CA GLN A 74 -1.48 4.41 -4.56
C GLN A 74 -1.79 2.90 -4.55
N ARG A 75 -1.05 2.09 -5.33
CA ARG A 75 -1.18 0.61 -5.39
C ARG A 75 0.03 -0.11 -4.79
N LEU A 76 0.93 0.62 -4.15
CA LEU A 76 2.11 0.07 -3.51
C LEU A 76 1.81 -0.13 -2.05
N ASN A 77 1.95 -1.38 -1.58
CA ASN A 77 1.81 -1.78 -0.19
C ASN A 77 3.07 -2.57 0.17
N TYR A 78 4.08 -1.89 0.75
CA TYR A 78 5.31 -2.49 1.22
C TYR A 78 5.27 -2.65 2.73
N TYR A 79 5.51 -3.88 3.19
CA TYR A 79 5.56 -4.24 4.60
C TYR A 79 6.97 -4.70 4.91
N PHE A 80 7.71 -3.92 5.68
CA PHE A 80 9.09 -4.19 6.06
C PHE A 80 9.14 -4.92 7.39
N GLY A 81 9.54 -6.19 7.39
CA GLY A 81 9.60 -7.04 8.58
C GLY A 81 9.47 -8.54 8.27
N PRO A 82 9.17 -9.39 9.28
CA PRO A 82 8.81 -9.04 10.66
C PRO A 82 10.01 -8.60 11.51
N ILE A 83 9.83 -7.50 12.25
CA ILE A 83 10.78 -6.97 13.21
C ILE A 83 10.40 -7.47 14.62
N LEU A 84 11.40 -7.91 15.39
CA LEU A 84 11.17 -8.51 16.70
C LEU A 84 10.76 -7.49 17.77
N LEU A 85 11.34 -6.29 17.74
CA LEU A 85 11.18 -5.27 18.77
C LEU A 85 10.48 -4.04 18.20
N GLU A 86 9.52 -3.50 18.94
CA GLU A 86 8.80 -2.28 18.58
C GLU A 86 9.76 -1.09 18.42
N SER A 87 10.69 -0.91 19.37
CA SER A 87 11.68 0.17 19.33
C SER A 87 12.54 0.15 18.06
N THR A 88 12.94 -1.04 17.60
CA THR A 88 13.65 -1.20 16.33
C THR A 88 12.75 -0.85 15.15
N GLY A 89 11.47 -1.20 15.23
CA GLY A 89 10.46 -0.76 14.26
C GLY A 89 10.28 0.76 14.21
N GLU A 90 10.31 1.44 15.35
CA GLU A 90 10.25 2.90 15.44
C GLU A 90 11.48 3.56 14.78
N ASP A 91 12.68 3.02 15.02
CA ASP A 91 13.92 3.49 14.37
C ASP A 91 13.83 3.37 12.84
N TYR A 92 13.34 2.22 12.36
CA TYR A 92 13.14 1.99 10.93
C TYR A 92 12.04 2.86 10.33
N LEU A 93 10.94 3.10 11.07
CA LEU A 93 9.87 4.01 10.65
C LEU A 93 10.41 5.44 10.52
N ALA A 94 11.23 5.90 11.46
CA ALA A 94 11.87 7.22 11.40
C ALA A 94 12.78 7.33 10.17
N GLN A 95 13.59 6.29 9.90
CA GLN A 95 14.45 6.25 8.72
C GLN A 95 13.65 6.30 7.41
N LEU A 96 12.56 5.53 7.31
CA LEU A 96 11.70 5.51 6.13
C LEU A 96 10.98 6.85 5.96
N THR A 97 10.53 7.46 7.05
CA THR A 97 9.89 8.79 7.04
C THR A 97 10.83 9.85 6.44
N ALA A 98 12.05 9.95 6.96
CA ALA A 98 13.03 10.91 6.42
C ALA A 98 13.33 10.67 4.92
N THR A 99 13.36 9.41 4.51
CA THR A 99 13.57 9.03 3.10
C THR A 99 12.41 9.48 2.21
N VAL A 100 11.17 9.21 2.63
CA VAL A 100 9.96 9.59 1.88
C VAL A 100 9.81 11.10 1.82
N GLU A 101 10.03 11.81 2.93
CA GLU A 101 9.96 13.28 2.95
C GLU A 101 10.97 13.92 1.99
N THR A 102 12.19 13.40 1.94
CA THR A 102 13.21 13.84 0.97
C THR A 102 12.74 13.61 -0.47
N ALA A 103 12.14 12.46 -0.75
CA ALA A 103 11.60 12.14 -2.08
C ALA A 103 10.40 13.04 -2.45
N VAL A 104 9.52 13.36 -1.49
CA VAL A 104 8.37 14.25 -1.69
C VAL A 104 8.82 15.67 -2.00
N ALA A 105 9.86 16.17 -1.34
CA ALA A 105 10.44 17.48 -1.62
C ALA A 105 10.95 17.59 -3.07
N GLN A 106 11.49 16.50 -3.62
CA GLN A 106 11.95 16.43 -5.01
C GLN A 106 10.80 16.20 -5.99
N ARG A 107 9.77 15.47 -5.57
CA ARG A 107 8.63 15.08 -6.41
C ARG A 107 7.32 15.23 -5.63
N PRO A 108 6.68 16.40 -5.63
CA PRO A 108 5.44 16.63 -4.87
C PRO A 108 4.28 15.72 -5.26
N SER A 109 4.32 15.10 -6.44
CA SER A 109 3.29 14.18 -6.93
C SER A 109 3.17 12.86 -6.14
N ILE A 110 4.03 12.61 -5.14
CA ILE A 110 4.00 11.39 -4.33
C ILE A 110 3.59 11.66 -2.87
N THR A 111 2.91 12.78 -2.60
CA THR A 111 2.52 13.21 -1.25
C THR A 111 1.39 12.40 -0.61
N ASP A 112 0.62 11.65 -1.39
CA ASP A 112 -0.54 10.87 -0.90
C ASP A 112 -0.12 9.48 -0.39
N TYR A 113 0.84 9.45 0.53
CA TYR A 113 1.37 8.22 1.11
C TYR A 113 0.89 8.01 2.56
N ARG A 114 0.93 6.77 3.03
CA ARG A 114 0.75 6.40 4.43
C ARG A 114 1.99 5.65 4.92
N LEU A 115 2.48 6.08 6.07
CA LEU A 115 3.52 5.41 6.85
C LEU A 115 2.94 4.97 8.19
N ALA A 116 3.21 3.74 8.60
CA ALA A 116 2.76 3.22 9.89
C ALA A 116 3.69 2.14 10.43
N LEU A 117 3.68 1.95 11.75
CA LEU A 117 4.22 0.77 12.40
C LEU A 117 3.03 -0.05 12.93
N SER A 118 2.93 -1.33 12.56
CA SER A 118 1.83 -2.21 12.96
C SER A 118 2.36 -3.57 13.39
N TYR A 119 1.72 -4.16 14.40
CA TYR A 119 1.97 -5.55 14.77
C TYR A 119 0.99 -6.44 13.99
N GLU A 120 1.52 -7.30 13.12
CA GLU A 120 0.73 -8.19 12.27
C GLU A 120 0.99 -9.66 12.60
N PRO A 121 0.05 -10.58 12.28
CA PRO A 121 -1.33 -10.30 11.89
C PRO A 121 -2.13 -9.70 13.06
N SER A 122 -2.82 -8.60 12.79
CA SER A 122 -3.70 -7.97 13.76
C SER A 122 -4.91 -8.88 14.08
N LEU A 123 -5.18 -9.09 15.37
CA LEU A 123 -6.27 -9.96 15.85
C LEU A 123 -7.68 -9.46 15.48
N GLN A 124 -7.81 -8.29 14.86
CA GLN A 124 -9.10 -7.67 14.51
C GLN A 124 -9.59 -8.01 13.09
N SER A 125 -8.93 -8.90 12.36
CA SER A 125 -9.35 -9.34 11.02
C SER A 125 -10.53 -10.34 11.06
N SER A 126 -11.63 -10.00 11.72
CA SER A 126 -12.97 -10.55 11.47
C SER A 126 -14.02 -9.75 12.26
N SER A 127 -14.54 -8.68 11.68
CA SER A 127 -15.84 -8.15 12.07
C SER A 127 -16.85 -8.51 10.99
N PRO A 128 -17.53 -9.67 11.07
CA PRO A 128 -18.76 -9.85 10.32
C PRO A 128 -19.80 -8.94 10.97
N GLU A 129 -20.19 -7.91 10.22
CA GLU A 129 -21.37 -7.10 10.43
C GLU A 129 -22.60 -8.02 10.56
N GLY A 130 -22.94 -8.37 11.80
CA GLY A 130 -24.13 -9.12 12.16
C GLY A 130 -25.35 -8.21 12.10
N LYS A 131 -26.06 -8.22 10.98
CA LYS A 131 -27.40 -7.64 10.82
C LYS A 131 -28.44 -8.40 11.66
N GLU A 132 -29.03 -7.68 12.63
CA GLU A 132 -30.45 -7.62 13.09
C GLU A 132 -31.19 -8.89 13.62
N PRO A 133 -32.33 -8.78 14.38
CA PRO A 133 -33.17 -7.60 14.67
C PRO A 133 -33.65 -7.38 16.12
N SER A 134 -34.09 -6.13 16.35
CA SER A 134 -35.17 -5.64 17.24
C SER A 134 -35.14 -5.95 18.76
N SER A 135 -34.88 -4.90 19.56
CA SER A 135 -35.90 -4.42 20.50
C SER A 135 -35.71 -2.93 20.77
N VAL A 136 -36.83 -2.20 20.72
CA VAL A 136 -36.94 -0.77 20.95
C VAL A 136 -36.65 -0.49 22.42
N ASP A 137 -35.64 0.33 22.73
CA ASP A 137 -35.67 1.13 23.95
C ASP A 137 -35.04 2.51 23.71
N ARG A 138 -35.72 3.54 24.20
CA ARG A 138 -35.46 4.96 23.88
C ARG A 138 -34.40 5.51 24.85
N THR A 139 -33.22 5.87 24.36
CA THR A 139 -32.25 6.69 25.14
C THR A 139 -31.34 7.46 24.16
N PRO A 140 -31.05 8.77 24.39
CA PRO A 140 -30.22 9.56 23.46
C PRO A 140 -28.76 9.07 23.44
N PRO A 141 -28.03 9.31 22.33
CA PRO A 141 -26.73 8.68 22.07
C PRO A 141 -25.60 9.28 22.94
N PRO A 142 -24.72 8.46 23.53
CA PRO A 142 -23.44 8.95 24.05
C PRO A 142 -22.46 9.22 22.90
N GLU A 143 -21.81 10.38 22.96
CA GLU A 143 -20.73 10.79 22.05
C GLU A 143 -19.57 9.79 22.04
N PRO A 144 -18.86 9.60 20.91
CA PRO A 144 -17.69 8.73 20.85
C PRO A 144 -16.57 9.31 21.72
N PRO A 145 -15.89 8.51 22.58
CA PRO A 145 -14.67 8.97 23.24
C PRO A 145 -13.58 9.18 22.20
N SER A 146 -13.49 10.43 21.76
CA SER A 146 -12.37 10.99 21.04
C SER A 146 -11.19 11.10 22.02
N GLY A 147 -10.04 10.53 21.68
CA GLY A 147 -8.77 11.09 22.17
C GLY A 147 -7.90 10.20 23.05
N LEU A 148 -7.34 9.13 22.47
CA LEU A 148 -6.00 8.67 22.86
C LEU A 148 -4.91 9.76 22.63
N TRP A 149 -5.24 10.83 21.91
CA TRP A 149 -4.41 12.01 21.69
C TRP A 149 -4.43 13.05 22.82
N GLY A 150 -5.32 12.90 23.82
CA GLY A 150 -5.38 13.80 24.98
C GLY A 150 -4.28 13.57 26.02
N LEU A 151 -3.66 12.37 26.03
CA LEU A 151 -2.68 12.01 27.06
C LEU A 151 -1.26 12.52 26.76
N ILE A 152 -0.90 12.68 25.49
CA ILE A 152 0.47 13.01 25.07
C ILE A 152 0.78 14.52 25.26
N LYS A 153 -0.24 15.38 25.28
CA LYS A 153 -0.06 16.83 25.55
C LYS A 153 0.24 17.17 27.02
N ARG A 154 0.18 16.20 27.95
CA ARG A 154 0.39 16.47 29.39
C ARG A 154 1.79 16.18 29.90
N ILE A 155 2.71 15.77 29.02
CA ILE A 155 4.10 15.42 29.36
C ILE A 155 5.12 16.44 28.81
N PHE A 156 4.71 17.31 27.88
CA PHE A 156 5.55 18.35 27.28
C PHE A 156 4.95 19.76 27.43
N SER A 157 4.49 20.09 28.64
CA SER A 157 4.29 21.50 29.00
C SER A 157 5.29 21.83 30.11
N PHE A 158 6.15 22.81 29.80
CA PHE A 158 7.04 23.50 30.74
C PHE A 158 6.32 23.96 32.02
#